data_AF-A0A6V7L1V0-F1
#
_entry.id   AF-A0A6V7L1V0-F1
#
_cell.length_a   1.000
_cell.length_b   1.000
_cell.length_c   1.000
_cell.angle_alpha   90.00
_cell.angle_beta   90.00
_cell.angle_gamma   90.00
#
_symmetry.space_group_name_H-M   'P 1'
#
loop_
_entity.id
_entity.type
_entity.pdbx_description
1 polymer ?
#
loop_
_entity_poly.entity_id
_entity_poly.type
_entity_poly.pdbx_seq_one_letter_code
_entity_poly.pdbx_strand_id
1 'polypeptide(L)'
;DSLNLMMAALPRRIIKETQRLMQEPVPGISAVPDDTNARYFHVIVTGPEDSPFEGGLFKLELFLPEDYPMSAPKVRFITKIYHPNID
;
A
#
# COMPACT_ATOMS: atom_id res chain seq x y z
N ASP A 1 16.72 -10.77 10.46
CA ASP A 1 15.95 -9.76 9.72
C ASP A 1 14.56 -9.68 10.35
N SER A 2 14.23 -8.56 11.00
CA SER A 2 13.03 -8.40 11.85
C SER A 2 11.72 -8.42 11.03
N LEU A 3 11.77 -7.94 9.78
CA LEU A 3 10.63 -7.93 8.87
C LEU A 3 10.20 -9.37 8.52
N ASN A 4 11.18 -10.26 8.30
CA ASN A 4 10.90 -11.64 7.95
C ASN A 4 10.25 -12.43 9.10
N LEU A 5 10.59 -12.11 10.35
CA LEU A 5 9.97 -12.70 11.54
C LEU A 5 8.51 -12.24 11.72
N MET A 6 8.21 -10.96 11.42
CA MET A 6 6.84 -10.45 11.49
C MET A 6 5.96 -10.97 10.35
N MET A 7 6.52 -11.10 9.14
CA MET A 7 5.79 -11.74 8.03
C MET A 7 5.41 -13.18 8.35
N ALA A 8 6.23 -13.94 9.08
CA ALA A 8 5.95 -15.33 9.43
C ALA A 8 4.68 -15.52 10.29
N ALA A 9 4.24 -14.48 11.03
CA ALA A 9 3.02 -14.49 11.83
C ALA A 9 1.76 -14.15 11.02
N LEU A 10 1.91 -13.69 9.77
CA LEU A 10 0.79 -13.33 8.92
C LEU A 10 0.17 -14.54 8.21
N PRO A 11 -1.11 -14.46 7.82
CA PRO A 11 -1.70 -15.41 6.91
C PRO A 11 -0.84 -15.58 5.65
N ARG A 12 -0.61 -16.84 5.24
CA ARG A 12 0.23 -17.18 4.07
C ARG A 12 -0.12 -16.40 2.80
N ARG A 13 -1.40 -16.04 2.65
CA ARG A 13 -1.87 -15.23 1.52
C ARG A 13 -1.23 -13.83 1.51
N ILE A 14 -1.22 -13.13 2.66
CA ILE A 14 -0.63 -11.79 2.77
C ILE A 14 0.86 -11.85 2.44
N ILE A 15 1.58 -12.82 3.01
CA ILE A 15 3.02 -13.00 2.74
C ILE A 15 3.27 -13.14 1.23
N LYS A 16 2.51 -14.00 0.55
CA LYS A 16 2.65 -14.21 -0.90
C LYS A 16 2.30 -12.97 -1.72
N GLU A 17 1.23 -12.27 -1.37
CA GLU A 17 0.82 -11.04 -2.07
C GLU A 17 1.86 -9.93 -1.89
N THR A 18 2.40 -9.74 -0.68
CA THR A 18 3.48 -8.79 -0.40
C THR A 18 4.76 -9.15 -1.18
N GLN A 19 5.17 -10.42 -1.16
CA GLN A 19 6.33 -10.87 -1.94
C GLN A 19 6.14 -10.64 -3.44
N ARG A 20 4.95 -10.93 -3.96
CA ARG A 20 4.62 -10.69 -5.37
C ARG A 20 4.69 -9.20 -5.69
N LEU A 21 4.14 -8.34 -4.84
CA LEU A 21 4.19 -6.88 -5.03
C LEU A 21 5.62 -6.34 -5.06
N MET A 22 6.51 -6.92 -4.25
CA MET A 22 7.94 -6.56 -4.25
C MET A 22 8.69 -7.08 -5.48
N GLN A 23 8.30 -8.23 -6.03
CA GLN A 23 8.92 -8.83 -7.23
C GLN A 23 8.38 -8.23 -8.53
N GLU A 24 7.10 -7.87 -8.54
CA GLU A 24 6.36 -7.32 -9.68
C GLU A 24 5.81 -5.93 -9.28
N PRO A 25 6.67 -4.90 -9.19
CA PRO A 25 6.22 -3.56 -8.84
C PRO A 25 5.28 -3.02 -9.93
N VAL A 26 4.20 -2.37 -9.49
CA VAL A 26 3.23 -1.76 -10.42
C VAL A 26 3.79 -0.41 -10.88
N PRO A 27 3.83 -0.12 -12.19
CA PRO A 27 4.29 1.18 -12.68
C PRO A 27 3.57 2.34 -12.01
N GLY A 28 4.33 3.31 -11.52
CA GLY A 28 3.80 4.48 -10.82
C GLY A 28 3.31 4.21 -9.39
N ILE A 29 3.45 2.99 -8.86
CA ILE A 29 3.05 2.66 -7.49
C ILE A 29 4.21 1.98 -6.77
N SER A 30 4.60 2.55 -5.64
CA SER A 30 5.50 1.91 -4.68
C SER A 30 4.72 1.60 -3.41
N ALA A 31 4.83 0.38 -2.88
CA ALA A 31 4.17 -0.03 -1.65
C ALA A 31 5.13 -0.88 -0.83
N VAL A 32 5.47 -0.38 0.37
CA VAL A 32 6.47 -1.00 1.24
C VAL A 32 5.82 -1.28 2.60
N PRO A 33 5.93 -2.50 3.14
CA PRO A 33 5.41 -2.80 4.47
C PRO A 33 6.13 -1.96 5.53
N ASP A 34 5.42 -1.56 6.57
CA ASP A 34 6.00 -0.88 7.72
C ASP A 34 6.91 -1.82 8.51
N ASP A 35 8.01 -1.29 9.02
CA ASP A 35 9.03 -2.06 9.75
C ASP A 35 8.50 -2.65 11.08
N THR A 36 7.43 -2.06 11.63
CA THR A 36 6.83 -2.45 12.93
C THR A 36 5.53 -3.22 12.78
N ASN A 37 4.88 -3.14 11.61
CA ASN A 37 3.60 -3.78 11.35
C ASN A 37 3.47 -4.19 9.88
N ALA A 38 3.70 -5.47 9.59
CA ALA A 38 3.62 -6.03 8.23
C ALA A 38 2.20 -6.05 7.61
N ARG A 39 1.16 -5.62 8.34
CA ARG A 39 -0.18 -5.34 7.78
C ARG A 39 -0.36 -3.89 7.32
N TYR A 40 0.59 -3.03 7.67
CA TYR A 40 0.60 -1.62 7.31
C TYR A 40 1.60 -1.39 6.19
N PHE A 41 1.25 -0.51 5.25
CA PHE A 41 2.07 -0.23 4.09
C PHE A 41 2.15 1.28 3.86
N HIS A 42 3.36 1.76 3.61
CA HIS A 42 3.63 3.08 3.08
C HIS A 42 3.58 3.02 1.57
N VAL A 43 2.67 3.78 0.98
CA VAL A 43 2.40 3.74 -0.46
C VAL A 43 2.69 5.10 -1.08
N ILE A 44 3.33 5.10 -2.25
CA ILE A 44 3.51 6.28 -3.10
C ILE A 44 2.87 5.97 -4.45
N VAL A 45 1.99 6.85 -4.91
CA VAL A 45 1.37 6.80 -6.23
C VAL A 45 1.79 8.04 -7.02
N THR A 46 2.31 7.83 -8.22
CA THR A 46 2.58 8.89 -9.18
C THR A 46 1.28 9.32 -9.83
N GLY A 47 1.07 10.62 -9.96
CA GLY A 47 -0.06 11.18 -10.68
C GLY A 47 -0.08 10.69 -12.13
N PRO A 48 -1.22 10.15 -12.62
CA PRO A 48 -1.32 9.67 -13.99
C PRO A 48 -1.06 10.78 -15.02
N GLU A 49 -0.43 10.41 -16.13
CA GLU A 49 -0.33 11.26 -17.33
C GLU A 49 -1.74 11.61 -17.84
N ASP A 50 -1.86 12.78 -18.46
CA ASP A 50 -3.12 13.34 -18.98
C ASP A 50 -4.21 13.51 -17.91
N SER A 51 -3.81 13.74 -16.65
CA SER A 51 -4.71 14.03 -15.54
C SER A 51 -4.35 15.33 -14.81
N PRO A 52 -5.28 15.95 -14.06
CA PRO A 52 -4.95 17.11 -13.21
C PRO A 52 -3.88 16.84 -12.14
N PHE A 53 -3.51 15.57 -11.96
CA PHE A 53 -2.53 15.11 -10.97
C PHE A 53 -1.17 14.78 -11.58
N GLU A 54 -1.04 14.85 -12.91
CA GLU A 54 0.18 14.52 -13.64
C GLU A 54 1.42 15.19 -13.03
N GLY A 55 2.51 14.41 -12.91
CA GLY A 55 3.76 14.84 -12.27
C GLY A 55 3.70 14.92 -10.73
N GLY A 56 2.52 14.72 -10.12
CA GLY A 56 2.34 14.68 -8.68
C GLY A 56 2.85 13.39 -8.04
N LEU A 57 3.19 13.47 -6.75
CA LEU A 57 3.50 12.31 -5.91
C LEU A 57 2.57 12.29 -4.70
N PHE A 58 1.72 11.26 -4.63
CA PHE A 58 0.72 11.12 -3.59
C PHE A 58 1.16 10.04 -2.62
N LYS A 59 1.32 10.41 -1.35
CA LYS A 59 1.59 9.48 -0.26
C LYS A 59 0.27 8.96 0.26
N LEU A 60 0.17 7.65 0.39
CA LEU A 60 -0.96 6.96 0.98
C LEU A 60 -0.47 5.99 2.05
N GLU A 61 -1.38 5.63 2.93
CA GLU A 61 -1.22 4.54 3.87
C GLU A 61 -2.25 3.47 3.54
N LEU A 62 -1.83 2.21 3.56
CA LEU A 62 -2.69 1.06 3.37
C LEU A 62 -2.60 0.14 4.58
N PHE A 63 -3.75 -0.29 5.09
CA PHE A 63 -3.84 -1.23 6.19
C PHE A 63 -4.69 -2.44 5.83
N LEU A 64 -4.13 -3.63 6.04
CA LEU A 64 -4.80 -4.91 5.88
C LEU A 64 -5.46 -5.33 7.22
N PRO A 65 -6.80 -5.27 7.34
CA PRO A 65 -7.48 -5.67 8.56
C PRO A 65 -7.29 -7.17 8.85
N GLU A 66 -7.60 -7.58 10.07
CA GLU A 66 -7.39 -8.95 10.54
C GLU A 66 -8.14 -9.99 9.68
N ASP A 67 -9.36 -9.63 9.26
CA ASP A 67 -10.25 -10.42 8.44
C ASP A 67 -10.04 -10.25 6.92
N TYR A 68 -8.99 -9.54 6.49
CA TYR A 68 -8.57 -9.55 5.08
C TYR A 68 -8.32 -10.99 4.64
N PRO A 69 -8.90 -11.46 3.53
CA PRO A 69 -9.48 -10.69 2.41
C PRO A 69 -11.00 -10.48 2.46
N MET A 70 -11.70 -10.93 3.51
CA MET A 70 -13.16 -10.80 3.61
C MET A 70 -13.57 -9.33 3.74
N SER A 71 -12.77 -8.54 4.47
CA SER A 71 -12.83 -7.08 4.42
C SER A 71 -11.78 -6.51 3.48
N ALA A 72 -12.14 -5.44 2.80
CA ALA A 72 -11.24 -4.70 1.92
C ALA A 72 -10.08 -4.03 2.71
N PRO A 73 -8.92 -3.82 2.08
CA PRO A 73 -7.88 -2.96 2.63
C PRO A 73 -8.43 -1.56 2.92
N LYS A 74 -7.96 -0.96 4.01
CA LYS A 74 -8.23 0.46 4.31
C LYS A 74 -7.13 1.29 3.69
N VAL A 75 -7.49 2.35 2.96
CA VAL A 75 -6.54 3.25 2.31
C VAL A 75 -6.83 4.68 2.74
N ARG A 76 -5.77 5.43 3.05
CA ARG A 76 -5.84 6.84 3.42
C ARG A 76 -4.84 7.64 2.61
N PHE A 77 -5.28 8.74 2.00
CA PHE A 77 -4.38 9.72 1.41
C PHE A 77 -3.74 10.58 2.51
N ILE A 78 -2.42 10.65 2.50
CA ILE A 78 -1.63 11.52 3.39
C ILE A 78 -1.31 12.82 2.69
N THR A 79 -0.97 12.75 1.40
CA THR A 79 -0.92 13.95 0.57
C THR A 79 -2.34 14.45 0.36
N LYS A 80 -2.64 15.67 0.84
CA LYS A 80 -3.91 16.34 0.57
C LYS A 80 -4.09 16.46 -0.94
N ILE A 81 -5.24 16.03 -1.43
CA ILE A 81 -5.56 15.99 -2.86
C ILE A 81 -6.99 16.49 -3.03
N TYR A 82 -7.20 17.36 -4.01
CA TYR A 82 -8.54 17.78 -4.39
C TYR A 82 -9.11 16.77 -5.39
N HIS A 83 -9.93 15.84 -4.89
CA HIS A 83 -10.54 14.80 -5.71
C HIS A 83 -11.97 14.53 -5.22
N PRO A 84 -12.98 14.36 -6.11
CA PRO A 84 -14.38 14.23 -5.70
C PRO A 84 -14.69 13.09 -4.70
N ASN A 85 -13.83 12.08 -4.66
CA ASN A 85 -13.97 10.91 -3.78
C ASN A 85 -12.94 10.85 -2.64
N ILE A 86 -12.20 11.93 -2.39
CA ILE A 86 -11.21 12.01 -1.31
C ILE A 86 -11.54 13.25 -0.49
N ASP A 87 -11.76 13.06 0.80
CA ASP A 87 -12.02 14.11 1.79
C ASP A 87 -10.71 14.74 2.29
#